data_AF-A0A9D2I080-F1
#
_entry.id   AF-A0A9D2I080-F1
#
_cell.length_a   1.000
_cell.length_b   1.000
_cell.length_c   1.000
_cell.angle_alpha   90.00
_cell.angle_beta   90.00
_cell.angle_gamma   90.00
#
_symmetry.space_group_name_H-M   'P 1'
#
loop_
_entity.id
_entity.type
_entity.pdbx_description
1 polymer ?
#
loop_
_entity_poly.entity_id
_entity_poly.type
_entity_poly.pdbx_seq_one_letter_code
_entity_poly.pdbx_strand_id
1 'polypeptide(L)'
;MTQTVYTNYWQGRYNDIRKEHGSYLTEEEAIDGIKAWWELHKEKHANINYNRTNSGALEITYGNHDYVYRIEKRTISEKLPSRSYRLKKAGEIQSLRSKYMIDEEFYLFDELAEPFRDRLVLAMADVQRARSFLYDSEGRLIRELGSKPNRHLSGALS
;
A
#
# COMPACT_ATOMS: atom_id res chain seq x y z
N MET A 1 18.75 -2.64 18.82
CA MET A 1 17.56 -2.85 19.68
C MET A 1 16.58 -3.68 18.89
N THR A 2 16.10 -4.79 19.42
CA THR A 2 15.05 -5.58 18.77
C THR A 2 13.68 -5.00 19.12
N GLN A 3 12.83 -4.80 18.13
CA GLN A 3 11.46 -4.35 18.32
C GLN A 3 10.48 -5.35 17.73
N THR A 4 9.31 -5.45 18.35
CA THR A 4 8.19 -6.22 17.81
C THR A 4 7.41 -5.33 16.85
N VAL A 5 7.08 -5.86 15.68
CA VAL A 5 6.29 -5.19 14.67
C VAL A 5 5.21 -6.12 14.14
N TYR A 6 4.20 -5.53 13.52
CA TYR A 6 3.08 -6.23 12.89
C TYR A 6 3.13 -5.93 11.40
N THR A 7 3.37 -6.95 10.58
CA THR A 7 3.48 -6.78 9.13
C THR A 7 2.22 -7.29 8.46
N ASN A 8 1.61 -6.47 7.61
CA ASN A 8 0.42 -6.85 6.85
C ASN A 8 0.82 -7.42 5.48
N TYR A 9 0.18 -8.53 5.13
CA TYR A 9 0.31 -9.18 3.83
C TYR A 9 -1.07 -9.33 3.20
N TRP A 10 -1.19 -8.96 1.94
CA TRP A 10 -2.29 -9.40 1.10
C TRP A 10 -1.88 -10.71 0.42
N GLN A 11 -2.64 -11.77 0.64
CA GLN A 11 -2.30 -13.10 0.16
C GLN A 11 -3.51 -13.82 -0.46
N GLY A 12 -3.28 -14.59 -1.51
CA GLY A 12 -4.27 -15.53 -2.02
C GLY A 12 -4.35 -16.78 -1.16
N ARG A 13 -5.54 -17.36 -1.01
CA ARG A 13 -5.72 -18.59 -0.23
C ARG A 13 -5.37 -19.85 -1.02
N TYR A 14 -5.45 -19.77 -2.35
CA TYR A 14 -5.31 -20.92 -3.26
C TYR A 14 -4.13 -20.79 -4.23
N ASN A 15 -3.32 -19.74 -4.10
CA ASN A 15 -2.15 -19.50 -4.94
C ASN A 15 -0.98 -18.96 -4.10
N ASP A 16 0.21 -18.95 -4.68
CA ASP A 16 1.43 -18.46 -4.01
C ASP A 16 1.57 -16.92 -4.05
N ILE A 17 0.48 -16.19 -4.30
CA ILE A 17 0.52 -14.74 -4.30
C ILE A 17 0.55 -14.24 -2.87
N ARG A 18 1.63 -13.56 -2.51
CA ARG A 18 1.79 -12.88 -1.23
C ARG A 18 2.48 -11.55 -1.43
N LYS A 19 1.83 -10.46 -1.03
CA LYS A 19 2.33 -9.08 -1.14
C LYS A 19 2.34 -8.42 0.22
N GLU A 20 3.51 -8.00 0.68
CA GLU A 20 3.63 -7.18 1.89
C GLU A 20 3.13 -5.76 1.59
N HIS A 21 2.34 -5.17 2.49
CA HIS A 21 1.87 -3.78 2.35
C HIS A 21 2.69 -2.81 3.20
N GLY A 22 3.03 -3.18 4.44
CA GLY A 22 3.74 -2.35 5.41
C GLY A 22 3.98 -3.06 6.74
N SER A 23 4.77 -2.43 7.61
CA SER A 23 5.05 -2.91 8.96
C SER A 23 4.78 -1.81 9.99
N TYR A 24 4.17 -2.18 11.12
CA TYR A 24 3.58 -1.27 12.09
C TYR A 24 4.01 -1.61 13.52
N LEU A 25 3.88 -0.66 14.45
CA LEU A 25 4.25 -0.88 15.85
C LEU A 25 3.19 -1.68 16.60
N THR A 26 1.92 -1.50 16.25
CA THR A 26 0.79 -2.23 16.84
C THR A 26 -0.03 -2.96 15.79
N GLU A 27 -0.83 -3.92 16.23
CA GLU A 27 -1.72 -4.66 15.33
C GLU A 27 -2.88 -3.77 14.85
N GLU A 28 -3.38 -2.88 15.71
CA GLU A 28 -4.43 -1.92 15.39
C GLU A 28 -3.99 -1.00 14.24
N GLU A 29 -2.74 -0.52 14.28
CA GLU A 29 -2.16 0.26 13.18
C GLU A 29 -2.09 -0.53 11.87
N ALA A 30 -1.75 -1.83 11.94
CA ALA A 30 -1.73 -2.68 10.76
C ALA A 30 -3.14 -2.89 10.17
N ILE A 31 -4.16 -3.01 11.01
CA ILE A 31 -5.58 -3.06 10.60
C ILE A 31 -5.99 -1.73 9.96
N ASP A 32 -5.63 -0.60 10.56
CA ASP A 32 -5.96 0.73 10.03
C ASP A 32 -5.26 1.01 8.70
N GLY A 33 -4.04 0.50 8.51
CA GLY A 33 -3.36 0.50 7.21
C GLY A 33 -4.14 -0.24 6.12
N ILE A 34 -4.71 -1.40 6.44
CA ILE A 34 -5.55 -2.17 5.50
C ILE A 34 -6.83 -1.39 5.17
N LYS A 35 -7.49 -0.79 6.17
CA LYS A 35 -8.69 0.02 5.93
C LYS A 35 -8.40 1.25 5.08
N ALA A 36 -7.27 1.92 5.32
CA ALA A 36 -6.83 3.06 4.51
C ALA A 36 -6.60 2.67 3.05
N TRP A 37 -6.05 1.46 2.82
CA TRP A 37 -5.91 0.91 1.47
C TRP A 37 -7.26 0.72 0.78
N TRP A 38 -8.25 0.15 1.47
CA TRP A 38 -9.60 -0.02 0.95
C TRP A 38 -10.28 1.33 0.65
N GLU A 39 -10.11 2.32 1.53
CA GLU A 39 -10.65 3.66 1.36
C GLU A 39 -10.12 4.33 0.09
N LEU A 40 -8.80 4.26 -0.16
CA LEU A 40 -8.17 4.79 -1.38
C LEU A 40 -8.77 4.17 -2.65
N HIS A 41 -9.02 2.86 -2.63
CA HIS A 41 -9.58 2.14 -3.78
C HIS A 41 -11.10 2.17 -3.84
N LYS A 42 -11.76 2.90 -2.92
CA LYS A 42 -13.23 2.96 -2.76
C LYS A 42 -13.86 1.57 -2.66
N GLU A 43 -13.12 0.61 -2.11
CA GLU A 43 -13.56 -0.76 -1.94
C GLU A 43 -14.52 -0.84 -0.76
N LYS A 44 -15.73 -1.36 -1.02
CA LYS A 44 -16.73 -1.63 0.02
C LYS A 44 -16.84 -3.13 0.20
N HIS A 45 -16.11 -3.65 1.18
CA HIS A 45 -16.14 -5.07 1.49
C HIS A 45 -17.26 -5.40 2.49
N ALA A 46 -18.07 -6.40 2.15
CA ALA A 46 -19.00 -7.02 3.07
C ALA A 46 -18.37 -8.24 3.77
N ASN A 47 -18.98 -8.70 4.86
CA ASN A 47 -18.63 -9.94 5.57
C ASN A 47 -17.17 -9.99 6.06
N ILE A 48 -16.68 -8.87 6.60
CA ILE A 48 -15.33 -8.80 7.15
C ILE A 48 -15.29 -9.63 8.44
N ASN A 49 -14.44 -10.66 8.47
CA ASN A 49 -14.22 -11.51 9.64
C ASN A 49 -12.75 -11.47 10.06
N TYR A 50 -12.52 -11.47 11.37
CA TYR A 50 -11.21 -11.41 11.99
C TYR A 50 -10.96 -12.74 12.70
N ASN A 51 -10.03 -13.54 12.19
CA ASN A 51 -9.75 -14.89 12.68
C ASN A 51 -8.29 -15.02 13.12
N ARG A 52 -8.06 -15.50 14.34
CA ARG A 52 -6.71 -15.86 14.78
C ARG A 52 -6.35 -17.25 14.28
N THR A 53 -5.18 -17.34 13.66
CA THR A 53 -4.61 -18.61 13.21
C THR A 53 -3.81 -19.27 14.33
N ASN A 54 -3.56 -20.58 14.20
CA ASN A 54 -2.78 -21.34 15.19
C ASN A 54 -1.34 -20.83 15.36
N SER A 55 -0.80 -20.11 14.37
CA SER A 55 0.51 -19.46 14.45
C SER A 55 0.46 -18.10 15.17
N GLY A 56 -0.70 -17.68 15.66
CA GLY A 56 -0.92 -16.38 16.29
C GLY A 56 -1.08 -15.21 15.30
N ALA A 57 -1.07 -15.44 13.98
CA ALA A 57 -1.33 -14.38 13.01
C ALA A 57 -2.83 -14.05 12.94
N LEU A 58 -3.16 -12.78 12.70
CA LEU A 58 -4.54 -12.34 12.47
C LEU A 58 -4.85 -12.41 10.98
N GLU A 59 -5.87 -13.17 10.60
CA GLU A 59 -6.37 -13.25 9.24
C GLU A 59 -7.68 -12.47 9.15
N ILE A 60 -7.73 -11.52 8.21
CA ILE A 60 -8.90 -10.71 7.90
C ILE A 60 -9.42 -11.19 6.56
N THR A 61 -10.56 -11.87 6.60
CA THR A 61 -11.24 -12.34 5.40
C THR A 61 -12.35 -11.37 5.01
N TYR A 62 -12.58 -11.20 3.71
CA TYR A 62 -13.54 -10.25 3.20
C TYR A 62 -14.08 -10.71 1.84
N GLY A 63 -15.29 -10.28 1.48
CA GLY A 63 -15.90 -10.59 0.18
C GLY A 63 -16.01 -12.10 -0.09
N ASN A 64 -15.40 -12.56 -1.20
CA ASN A 64 -15.49 -13.94 -1.69
C ASN A 64 -14.47 -14.89 -1.06
N HIS A 65 -13.66 -14.45 -0.09
CA HIS A 65 -12.66 -15.27 0.61
C HIS A 65 -11.53 -15.86 -0.26
N ASP A 66 -11.36 -15.45 -1.51
CA ASP A 66 -10.23 -15.90 -2.36
C ASP A 66 -8.90 -15.28 -1.92
N TYR A 67 -8.97 -14.08 -1.35
CA TYR A 67 -7.86 -13.32 -0.80
C TYR A 67 -8.15 -12.93 0.63
N VAL A 68 -7.07 -12.82 1.41
CA VAL A 68 -7.13 -12.43 2.82
C VAL A 68 -6.00 -11.47 3.13
N TYR A 69 -6.24 -10.58 4.09
CA TYR A 69 -5.13 -9.90 4.74
C TYR A 69 -4.65 -10.73 5.92
N ARG A 70 -3.35 -10.88 6.04
CA ARG A 70 -2.70 -11.58 7.15
C ARG A 70 -1.75 -10.63 7.86
N ILE A 71 -1.96 -10.42 9.14
CA ILE A 71 -1.07 -9.64 10.00
C ILE A 71 -0.23 -10.60 10.83
N GLU A 72 1.09 -10.53 10.63
CA GLU A 72 2.03 -11.38 11.35
C GLU A 72 2.88 -10.56 12.30
N LYS A 73 3.02 -11.05 13.52
CA LYS A 73 3.93 -10.50 14.52
C LYS A 73 5.35 -10.94 14.18
N ARG A 74 6.26 -9.97 14.00
CA ARG A 74 7.69 -10.20 13.71
C ARG A 74 8.56 -9.45 14.71
N THR A 75 9.77 -9.96 14.92
CA THR A 75 10.81 -9.23 15.66
C THR A 75 11.87 -8.79 14.67
N ILE A 76 12.13 -7.49 14.61
CA ILE A 76 13.14 -6.90 13.73
C ILE A 76 14.19 -6.17 14.57
N SER A 77 15.45 -6.20 14.11
CA SER A 77 16.55 -5.42 14.69
C SER A 77 16.66 -4.02 14.10
N GLU A 78 16.03 -3.80 12.95
CA GLU A 78 16.05 -2.57 12.18
C GLU A 78 14.93 -1.63 12.62
N LYS A 79 15.10 -0.33 12.35
CA LYS A 79 14.06 0.67 12.57
C LYS A 79 12.99 0.54 11.49
N LEU A 80 11.74 0.84 11.85
CA LEU A 80 10.67 0.93 10.85
C LEU A 80 10.96 2.09 9.87
N PRO A 81 10.51 1.98 8.62
CA PRO A 81 10.59 3.07 7.66
C PRO A 81 9.93 4.35 8.18
N SER A 82 10.38 5.50 7.68
CA SER A 82 9.76 6.77 8.04
C SER A 82 8.40 6.91 7.39
N ARG A 83 7.42 7.30 8.19
CA ARG A 83 6.09 7.74 7.75
C ARG A 83 6.03 9.25 7.54
N SER A 84 6.93 10.01 8.17
CA SER A 84 7.01 11.46 7.99
C SER A 84 7.63 11.80 6.64
N TYR A 85 7.09 12.82 5.98
CA TYR A 85 7.55 13.30 4.69
C TYR A 85 7.50 14.82 4.59
N ARG A 86 8.41 15.36 3.79
CA ARG A 86 8.39 16.75 3.31
C ARG A 86 8.19 16.72 1.81
N LEU A 87 7.31 17.59 1.31
CA LEU A 87 7.04 17.70 -0.11
C LEU A 87 8.29 18.09 -0.89
N LYS A 88 8.47 17.44 -2.04
CA LYS A 88 9.48 17.81 -3.03
C LYS A 88 9.20 19.19 -3.60
N LYS A 89 10.26 19.93 -3.94
CA LYS A 89 10.13 21.21 -4.64
C LYS A 89 9.70 20.97 -6.10
N ALA A 90 9.06 21.96 -6.71
CA ALA A 90 8.59 21.87 -8.10
C ALA A 90 9.68 21.41 -9.09
N GLY A 91 10.92 21.90 -8.95
CA GLY A 91 12.05 21.47 -9.79
C GLY A 91 12.46 20.01 -9.62
N GLU A 92 12.31 19.45 -8.41
CA GLU A 92 12.56 18.03 -8.15
C GLU A 92 11.46 17.15 -8.76
N ILE A 93 10.20 17.58 -8.66
CA ILE A 93 9.06 16.90 -9.27
C ILE A 93 9.24 16.87 -10.79
N GLN A 94 9.52 18.01 -11.40
CA GLN A 94 9.74 18.09 -12.86
C GLN A 94 10.90 17.20 -13.31
N SER A 95 11.99 17.16 -12.53
CA SER A 95 13.13 16.28 -12.82
C SER A 95 12.75 14.80 -12.79
N LEU A 96 11.91 14.38 -11.82
CA LEU A 96 11.42 13.00 -11.75
C LEU A 96 10.48 12.66 -12.91
N ARG A 97 9.58 13.58 -13.26
CA ARG A 97 8.67 13.43 -14.41
C ARG A 97 9.43 13.24 -15.71
N SER A 98 10.44 14.08 -15.96
CA SER A 98 11.31 13.94 -17.13
C SER A 98 12.12 12.65 -17.11
N LYS A 99 12.69 12.29 -15.96
CA LYS A 99 13.53 11.07 -15.82
C LYS A 99 12.77 9.79 -16.15
N TYR A 100 11.50 9.69 -15.72
CA TYR A 100 10.68 8.49 -15.90
C TYR A 100 9.65 8.61 -17.03
N MET A 101 9.69 9.70 -17.81
CA MET A 101 8.73 9.98 -18.89
C MET A 101 7.28 9.82 -18.40
N ILE A 102 6.94 10.52 -17.32
CA ILE A 102 5.62 10.42 -16.67
C ILE A 102 4.60 11.26 -17.44
N ASP A 103 3.56 10.59 -17.97
CA ASP A 103 2.43 11.25 -18.64
C ASP A 103 1.64 12.16 -17.70
N GLU A 104 0.98 13.19 -18.25
CA GLU A 104 0.22 14.19 -17.48
C GLU A 104 -0.96 13.59 -16.69
N GLU A 105 -1.46 12.44 -17.11
CA GLU A 105 -2.53 11.70 -16.42
C GLU A 105 -2.08 11.01 -15.12
N PHE A 106 -0.76 10.84 -14.94
CA PHE A 106 -0.20 10.20 -13.75
C PHE A 106 0.40 11.21 -12.78
N TYR A 107 0.20 10.92 -11.50
CA TYR A 107 0.63 11.74 -10.38
C TYR A 107 1.72 11.03 -9.59
N LEU A 108 2.77 11.76 -9.26
CA LEU A 108 3.71 11.37 -8.22
C LEU A 108 3.07 11.53 -6.84
N PHE A 109 3.55 10.78 -5.85
CA PHE A 109 3.10 10.91 -4.46
C PHE A 109 3.07 12.37 -3.97
N ASP A 110 4.13 13.14 -4.25
CA ASP A 110 4.26 14.53 -3.82
C ASP A 110 3.27 15.49 -4.55
N GLU A 111 2.69 15.07 -5.67
CA GLU A 111 1.71 15.85 -6.46
C GLU A 111 0.26 15.61 -6.00
N LEU A 112 0.00 14.54 -5.25
CA LEU A 112 -1.34 14.21 -4.75
C LEU A 112 -1.81 15.21 -3.69
N ALA A 113 -3.14 15.36 -3.57
CA ALA A 113 -3.74 16.09 -2.47
C ALA A 113 -3.40 15.44 -1.11
N GLU A 114 -3.25 16.26 -0.07
CA GLU A 114 -2.86 15.82 1.28
C GLU A 114 -3.67 14.64 1.83
N PRO A 115 -5.01 14.58 1.70
CA PRO A 115 -5.79 13.45 2.18
C PRO A 115 -5.34 12.11 1.58
N PHE A 116 -5.00 12.09 0.28
CA PHE A 116 -4.54 10.88 -0.39
C PHE A 116 -3.13 10.50 0.05
N ARG A 117 -2.24 11.48 0.20
CA ARG A 117 -0.87 11.24 0.68
C ARG A 117 -0.86 10.63 2.07
N ASP A 118 -1.67 11.17 2.98
CA ASP A 118 -1.73 10.69 4.36
C ASP A 118 -2.32 9.27 4.44
N ARG A 119 -3.34 8.98 3.62
CA ARG A 119 -3.89 7.62 3.50
C ARG A 119 -2.89 6.64 2.93
N LEU A 120 -2.10 7.03 1.92
CA LEU A 120 -1.04 6.18 1.37
C LEU A 120 0.05 5.88 2.39
N VAL A 121 0.47 6.89 3.17
CA VAL A 121 1.44 6.73 4.26
C VAL A 121 0.91 5.83 5.37
N LEU A 122 -0.38 5.93 5.69
CA LEU A 122 -1.04 5.02 6.64
C LEU A 122 -1.10 3.59 6.08
N ALA A 123 -1.45 3.43 4.81
CA ALA A 123 -1.63 2.13 4.16
C ALA A 123 -0.32 1.37 3.93
N MET A 124 0.79 2.07 3.66
CA MET A 124 2.09 1.43 3.37
C MET A 124 3.09 1.51 4.53
N ALA A 125 2.87 2.39 5.50
CA ALA A 125 3.81 2.70 6.59
C ALA A 125 5.24 3.06 6.15
N ASP A 126 5.44 3.37 4.87
CA ASP A 126 6.73 3.70 4.28
C ASP A 126 6.55 4.75 3.18
N VAL A 127 7.05 5.96 3.41
CA VAL A 127 6.95 7.04 2.42
C VAL A 127 7.85 6.84 1.21
N GLN A 128 9.00 6.17 1.36
CA GLN A 128 9.89 5.90 0.23
C GLN A 128 9.24 4.90 -0.71
N ARG A 129 8.58 3.89 -0.14
CA ARG A 129 7.73 2.99 -0.89
C ARG A 129 6.56 3.71 -1.54
N ALA A 130 5.85 4.59 -0.84
CA ALA A 130 4.78 5.37 -1.47
C ALA A 130 5.30 6.22 -2.64
N ARG A 131 6.53 6.75 -2.56
CA ARG A 131 7.18 7.50 -3.65
C ARG A 131 7.69 6.65 -4.80
N SER A 132 7.78 5.32 -4.66
CA SER A 132 8.21 4.45 -5.75
C SER A 132 7.09 4.12 -6.73
N PHE A 133 5.88 4.65 -6.54
CA PHE A 133 4.73 4.38 -7.42
C PHE A 133 4.17 5.64 -8.08
N LEU A 134 3.43 5.41 -9.15
CA LEU A 134 2.55 6.35 -9.83
C LEU A 134 1.11 6.12 -9.41
N TYR A 135 0.38 7.22 -9.33
CA TYR A 135 -1.00 7.25 -8.89
C TYR A 135 -1.88 7.94 -9.93
N ASP A 136 -3.18 7.70 -9.85
CA ASP A 136 -4.16 8.58 -10.49
C ASP A 136 -4.47 9.79 -9.61
N SER A 137 -5.37 10.66 -10.11
CA SER A 137 -5.82 11.86 -9.40
C SER A 137 -6.54 11.58 -8.07
N GLU A 138 -6.97 10.34 -7.83
CA GLU A 138 -7.65 9.91 -6.59
C GLU A 138 -6.69 9.17 -5.63
N GLY A 139 -5.39 9.13 -5.93
CA GLY A 139 -4.40 8.47 -5.09
C GLY A 139 -4.42 6.94 -5.17
N ARG A 140 -5.08 6.35 -6.18
CA ARG A 140 -5.05 4.90 -6.40
C ARG A 140 -3.76 4.52 -7.12
N LEU A 141 -3.14 3.44 -6.68
CA LEU A 141 -1.87 2.97 -7.22
C LEU A 141 -2.07 2.43 -8.63
N ILE A 142 -1.27 2.91 -9.59
CA ILE A 142 -1.30 2.46 -10.98
C ILE A 142 -0.15 1.51 -11.27
N ARG A 143 1.09 1.95 -11.03
CA ARG A 143 2.30 1.15 -11.31
C ARG A 143 3.52 1.69 -10.60
N GLU A 144 4.60 0.92 -10.60
CA GLU A 144 5.89 1.34 -10.05
C GLU A 144 6.62 2.31 -11.00
N LEU A 145 7.37 3.26 -10.45
CA LEU A 145 8.22 4.17 -11.22
C LEU A 145 9.25 3.38 -12.02
N GLY A 146 9.41 3.74 -13.29
CA GLY A 146 10.35 3.06 -14.20
C GLY A 146 9.87 1.69 -14.70
N SER A 147 8.71 1.18 -14.23
CA SER A 147 8.08 0.02 -14.84
C SER A 147 7.49 0.41 -16.21
N LYS A 148 7.81 -0.38 -17.25
CA LYS A 148 7.22 -0.19 -18.59
C LYS A 148 5.69 -0.29 -18.47
N PRO A 149 4.92 0.53 -19.21
CA PRO A 149 3.46 0.42 -19.19
C PRO A 149 3.08 -0.99 -19.67
N ASN A 150 2.51 -1.80 -18.77
CA ASN A 150 1.93 -3.07 -19.16
C ASN A 150 0.68 -2.75 -19.99
N ARG A 151 0.78 -2.87 -21.32
CA ARG A 151 -0.31 -2.64 -22.29
C ARG A 151 -1.49 -3.64 -22.17
N HIS A 152 -1.69 -4.29 -21.03
CA HIS A 152 -2.63 -5.40 -20.89
C HIS A 152 -3.81 -5.23 -19.92
N LEU A 153 -4.07 -4.01 -19.41
CA LEU A 153 -5.23 -3.77 -18.53
C LEU A 153 -6.32 -2.87 -19.12
N SER A 154 -6.38 -2.71 -20.44
CA SER A 154 -7.52 -2.05 -21.11
C SER A 154 -8.68 -3.02 -21.44
N GLY A 155 -8.89 -4.07 -20.65
CA GLY A 155 -9.77 -5.19 -21.04
C GLY A 155 -10.73 -5.73 -19.98
N ALA A 156 -11.07 -4.98 -18.93
CA ALA A 156 -12.04 -5.45 -17.93
C ALA A 156 -12.89 -4.31 -17.34
N LEU A 157 -13.47 -3.48 -18.20
CA LEU A 157 -14.69 -2.73 -17.90
C LEU A 157 -15.53 -2.70 -19.18
N SER A 158 -16.30 -3.77 -19.39
CA SER A 158 -17.45 -3.83 -20.29
C SER A 158 -18.46 -4.77 -19.66
#